data_AF-C8PC23-F1
#
_entry.id   AF-C8PC23-F1
#
_cell.length_a   1.000
_cell.length_b   1.000
_cell.length_c   1.000
_cell.angle_alpha   90.00
_cell.angle_beta   90.00
_cell.angle_gamma   90.00
#
_symmetry.space_group_name_H-M   'P 1'
#
loop_
_entity.id
_entity.type
_entity.pdbx_description
1 polymer ?
#
loop_
_entity_poly.entity_id
_entity_poly.type
_entity_poly.pdbx_seq_one_letter_code
_entity_poly.pdbx_strand_id
1 'polypeptide(L)' 'MSTTYSVIYSPQASLDLSELYKYIRFTLQVPKTAEKQVNHIRKTIRSLSTMPMRYTLVGWKPRCSNDVVSVNVSVS' A
#
# COMPACT_ATOMS: atom_id res chain seq x y z
N MET A 1 17.21 17.13 11.30
CA MET A 1 15.85 16.68 11.69
C MET A 1 15.29 15.86 10.55
N SER A 2 15.01 14.56 10.76
CA SER A 2 14.34 13.75 9.73
C SER A 2 12.84 14.02 9.82
N THR A 3 12.24 14.58 8.78
CA THR A 3 10.78 14.73 8.69
C THR A 3 10.15 13.34 8.62
N THR A 4 9.38 12.96 9.63
CA THR A 4 8.61 11.72 9.66
C THR A 4 7.16 11.98 9.30
N TYR A 5 6.65 11.23 8.34
CA TYR A 5 5.27 11.27 7.85
C TYR A 5 4.43 10.17 8.49
N SER A 6 3.17 10.47 8.78
CA SER A 6 2.21 9.46 9.22
C SER A 6 1.72 8.63 8.03
N VAL A 7 1.73 7.31 8.16
CA VAL A 7 1.26 6.38 7.14
C VAL A 7 -0.05 5.75 7.64
N ILE A 8 -1.15 6.12 6.99
CA ILE A 8 -2.50 5.70 7.36
C ILE A 8 -3.08 4.91 6.19
N TYR A 9 -3.71 3.78 6.48
CA TYR A 9 -4.42 2.98 5.49
C TYR A 9 -5.84 3.49 5.35
N SER A 10 -6.36 3.52 4.13
CA SER A 10 -7.81 3.61 3.93
C SER A 10 -8.48 2.32 4.40
N PRO A 11 -9.79 2.36 4.73
CA PRO A 11 -10.54 1.14 5.03
C PRO A 11 -10.43 0.10 3.91
N GLN A 12 -10.53 0.54 2.65
CA GLN A 12 -10.39 -0.33 1.48
C GLN A 12 -9.01 -0.98 1.42
N ALA A 13 -7.92 -0.23 1.57
CA ALA A 13 -6.56 -0.79 1.52
C ALA A 13 -6.32 -1.83 2.64
N SER A 14 -6.98 -1.65 3.80
CA SER A 14 -6.91 -2.61 4.90
C SER A 14 -7.65 -3.90 4.57
N LEU A 15 -8.80 -3.81 3.90
CA LEU A 15 -9.55 -4.95 3.38
C LEU A 15 -8.77 -5.67 2.29
N ASP A 16 -8.22 -4.95 1.31
CA ASP A 16 -7.44 -5.51 0.21
C ASP A 16 -6.26 -6.36 0.72
N LEU A 17 -5.55 -5.88 1.75
CA LEU A 17 -4.46 -6.65 2.39
C LEU A 17 -4.95 -7.93 3.09
N SER A 18 -6.17 -7.89 3.66
CA SER A 18 -6.79 -9.04 4.32
C SER A 18 -7.26 -10.07 3.29
N GLU A 19 -7.87 -9.63 2.20
CA GLU A 19 -8.32 -10.49 1.11
C GLU A 19 -7.14 -11.14 0.39
N LEU A 20 -6.06 -10.38 0.12
CA LEU A 20 -4.82 -10.92 -0.44
C LEU A 20 -4.25 -12.04 0.45
N TYR A 21 -4.22 -11.82 1.77
CA TYR A 21 -3.79 -12.85 2.70
C TYR A 21 -4.67 -14.10 2.64
N LYS A 22 -5.99 -13.92 2.68
CA LYS A 22 -6.97 -15.02 2.64
C LYS A 22 -6.85 -15.82 1.34
N TYR A 23 -6.69 -15.15 0.20
CA TYR A 23 -6.52 -15.81 -1.09
C TYR A 23 -5.27 -16.70 -1.11
N ILE A 24 -4.12 -16.16 -0.72
CA ILE A 24 -2.87 -16.95 -0.73
C ILE A 24 -2.93 -18.09 0.31
N ARG A 25 -3.49 -17.83 1.50
CA ARG A 25 -3.54 -18.80 2.59
C ARG A 25 -4.55 -19.92 2.34
N PHE A 26 -5.76 -19.59 1.90
CA PHE A 26 -6.88 -20.53 1.82
C PHE A 26 -7.10 -21.05 0.41
N THR A 27 -7.00 -20.19 -0.61
CA THR A 27 -7.19 -20.60 -2.01
C THR A 27 -5.94 -21.28 -2.56
N LEU A 28 -4.77 -20.66 -2.40
CA LEU A 28 -3.50 -21.23 -2.88
C LEU A 28 -2.87 -22.20 -1.88
N GLN A 29 -3.39 -22.27 -0.65
CA GLN A 29 -2.92 -23.17 0.40
C GLN A 29 -1.43 -22.98 0.79
N VAL A 30 -0.90 -21.76 0.64
CA VAL A 30 0.51 -21.45 0.98
C VAL A 30 0.61 -20.44 2.13
N PRO A 31 0.29 -20.82 3.38
CA PRO A 31 0.17 -19.89 4.52
C PRO A 31 1.47 -19.13 4.84
N LYS A 32 2.62 -19.80 4.80
CA LYS A 32 3.93 -19.17 5.04
C LYS A 32 4.23 -18.08 4.02
N THR A 33 3.82 -18.27 2.76
CA THR A 33 3.98 -17.26 1.70
C THR A 33 3.01 -16.11 1.90
N ALA A 34 1.76 -16.38 2.32
CA ALA A 34 0.79 -15.33 2.63
C ALA A 34 1.32 -14.38 3.71
N GLU A 35 1.87 -14.92 4.79
CA GLU A 35 2.44 -14.13 5.89
C GLU A 35 3.65 -13.31 5.42
N LYS A 36 4.59 -13.93 4.70
CA LYS A 36 5.76 -13.23 4.15
C LYS A 36 5.34 -12.09 3.21
N GLN A 37 4.38 -12.34 2.32
CA GLN A 37 3.93 -11.37 1.34
C GLN A 37 3.29 -10.14 1.99
N VAL A 38 2.33 -10.36 2.90
CA VAL A 38 1.66 -9.24 3.58
C VAL A 38 2.61 -8.48 4.50
N ASN A 39 3.51 -9.17 5.19
CA ASN A 39 4.53 -8.51 6.01
C ASN A 39 5.49 -7.68 5.18
N HIS A 40 5.89 -8.17 4.00
CA HIS A 40 6.73 -7.42 3.08
C HIS A 40 6.04 -6.12 2.62
N ILE A 41 4.79 -6.21 2.16
CA ILE A 41 4.01 -5.04 1.73
C ILE A 41 3.88 -4.01 2.86
N ARG A 42 3.50 -4.45 4.07
CA ARG A 42 3.38 -3.56 5.24
C ARG A 42 4.69 -2.88 5.61
N LYS A 43 5.83 -3.58 5.51
CA LYS A 43 7.15 -3.00 5.74
C LYS A 43 7.48 -1.93 4.71
N THR A 44 7.23 -2.21 3.43
CA THR A 44 7.46 -1.26 2.34
C THR A 44 6.61 0.00 2.53
N ILE A 45 5.31 -0.15 2.83
CA ILE A 45 4.40 0.97 3.08
C ILE A 45 4.86 1.80 4.29
N ARG A 46 5.24 1.16 5.41
CA ARG A 46 5.79 1.86 6.60
C ARG A 46 7.08 2.63 6.29
N SER A 47 7.89 2.14 5.36
CA SER A 47 9.13 2.82 4.96
C SER A 47 8.90 4.16 4.24
N LEU A 48 7.68 4.41 3.74
CA LEU A 48 7.30 5.70 3.16
C LEU A 48 7.20 6.82 4.21
N SER A 49 7.16 6.48 5.51
CA SER A 49 7.18 7.46 6.60
C SER A 49 8.43 8.34 6.60
N THR A 50 9.55 7.89 6.02
CA THR A 50 10.79 8.68 5.94
C THR A 50 11.07 9.21 4.54
N MET A 51 10.47 8.62 3.50
CA MET A 51 10.66 9.02 2.10
C MET A 51 9.38 8.76 1.29
N PRO A 52 8.37 9.65 1.39
CA PRO A 52 7.05 9.40 0.81
C PRO A 52 7.06 9.37 -0.72
N MET A 53 7.95 10.13 -1.36
CA MET A 53 8.13 10.16 -2.82
C MET A 53 9.19 9.18 -3.32
N ARG A 54 9.43 8.07 -2.60
CA ARG A 54 10.42 7.05 -3.00
C ARG A 54 10.08 6.41 -4.35
N TYR A 55 8.79 6.27 -4.66
CA TYR A 55 8.31 5.66 -5.90
C TYR A 55 7.70 6.73 -6.82
N THR A 56 7.90 6.56 -8.12
CA THR A 56 7.32 7.45 -9.14
C THR A 56 5.80 7.41 -9.07
N LEU A 57 5.17 8.58 -9.07
CA LEU A 57 3.72 8.66 -9.18
C LEU A 57 3.30 8.10 -10.54
N VAL A 58 2.44 7.09 -10.51
CA VAL A 58 1.93 6.50 -11.75
C VAL A 58 0.81 7.41 -12.26
N GLY A 59 1.05 8.07 -13.40
CA GLY A 59 0.12 9.07 -13.96
C GLY A 59 -1.15 8.47 -14.59
N TRP A 60 -1.27 7.14 -14.65
CA TRP A 60 -2.48 6.47 -15.13
C TRP A 60 -3.41 6.08 -13.97
N LYS A 61 -4.71 6.20 -14.19
CA LYS A 61 -5.73 5.76 -13.23
C LYS A 61 -6.24 4.38 -13.65
N PRO A 62 -6.34 3.38 -12.76
CA PRO A 62 -7.04 2.14 -13.08
C PRO A 62 -8.47 2.48 -13.47
N ARG A 63 -8.94 1.96 -14.62
CA ARG A 63 -10.26 2.29 -15.20
C ARG A 63 -11.45 1.93 -14.29
N CYS A 64 -11.20 1.24 -13.18
CA CYS A 64 -12.20 0.74 -12.23
C CYS A 64 -12.14 1.38 -10.83
N SER A 65 -11.34 2.42 -10.56
CA SER A 65 -11.30 3.06 -9.22
C SER A 65 -12.08 4.37 -9.15
N ASN A 66 -13.07 4.44 -8.27
CA ASN A 66 -13.80 5.69 -7.99
C ASN A 66 -13.23 6.46 -6.78
N ASP A 67 -12.34 5.86 -5.98
CA ASP A 67 -12.07 6.34 -4.61
C ASP A 67 -10.62 6.72 -4.27
N VAL A 68 -9.83 7.21 -5.23
CA VAL A 68 -8.49 7.75 -4.93
C VAL A 68 -8.43 9.24 -5.23
N VAL A 69 -8.33 10.06 -4.19
CA VAL A 69 -8.03 11.49 -4.26
C VAL A 69 -6.53 11.67 -4.49
N SER A 70 -6.17 12.18 -5.66
CA SER A 70 -4.79 12.58 -6.00
C SER A 70 -4.52 13.95 -5.40
N VAL A 71 -3.59 14.07 -4.45
CA VAL A 71 -3.13 15.38 -3.98
C VAL A 71 -1.99 15.84 -4.90
N ASN A 72 -2.26 16.86 -5.71
CA ASN A 72 -1.23 17.56 -6.46
C ASN A 72 -0.42 18.42 -5.49
N VAL A 73 0.87 18.12 -5.32
CA VAL A 73 1.81 19.00 -4.64
C VAL A 73 2.64 19.70 -5.70
N SER A 74 2.31 20.96 -5.95
CA SER A 74 3.11 21.87 -6.77
C SER A 74 4.13 22.54 -5.85
N VAL A 75 5.42 22.38 -6.15
CA VAL A 75 6.48 23.18 -5.51
C VAL A 75 6.68 24.43 -6.37
N SER A 76 6.53 25.61 -5.76
CA SER A 76 6.85 26.92 -6.35
C SER A 76 8.33 27.22 -6.20
#